data_AF-A0A520P245-F1
#
_entry.id   AF-A0A520P245-F1
#
_cell.length_a   1.000
_cell.length_b   1.000
_cell.length_c   1.000
_cell.angle_alpha   90.00
_cell.angle_beta   90.00
_cell.angle_gamma   90.00
#
_symmetry.space_group_name_H-M   'P 1'
#
loop_
_entity.id
_entity.type
_entity.pdbx_description
1 polymer ?
#
loop_
_entity_poly.entity_id
_entity_poly.type
_entity_poly.pdbx_seq_one_letter_code
_entity_poly.pdbx_strand_id
1 'polypeptide(L)'
;MSELATAITNSGVGVTATASNSGVLSLAATSNSATGEIKLSDISIEGYLLAQRDPKNYIDVLAADGTTVVAKLSDTIQALGAQGTGLEALVSSIGLSRTTAGARLNNAESQKEVLVQRSISIKSEIGKLRDADIETLITELQSILVTRDAARQTYSTVNNQTLFDFLR
;
A
#
# COMPACT_ATOMS: atom_id res chain seq x y z
N MET A 1 24.31 -24.16 -36.71
CA MET A 1 23.56 -23.69 -37.91
C MET A 1 23.59 -24.68 -39.05
N SER A 2 24.76 -25.22 -39.45
CA SER A 2 24.84 -26.25 -40.52
C SER A 2 24.06 -27.53 -40.19
N GLU A 3 24.17 -28.04 -38.96
CA GLU A 3 23.37 -29.19 -38.49
C GLU A 3 21.86 -28.91 -38.51
N LEU A 4 21.45 -27.71 -38.09
CA LEU A 4 20.04 -27.30 -38.09
C LEU A 4 19.48 -27.21 -39.52
N ALA A 5 20.23 -26.63 -40.46
CA ALA A 5 19.84 -26.57 -41.87
C ALA A 5 19.70 -27.97 -42.48
N THR A 6 20.61 -28.88 -42.13
CA THR A 6 20.59 -30.28 -42.56
C THR A 6 19.37 -31.00 -42.00
N ALA A 7 19.09 -30.83 -40.70
CA ALA A 7 17.93 -31.43 -40.04
C ALA A 7 16.61 -30.95 -40.65
N ILE A 8 16.45 -29.65 -40.93
CA ILE A 8 15.24 -29.10 -41.57
C ILE A 8 15.05 -29.69 -42.96
N THR A 9 16.12 -29.71 -43.78
CA THR A 9 16.05 -30.24 -45.15
C THR A 9 15.71 -31.74 -45.15
N ASN A 10 16.23 -32.51 -44.19
CA ASN A 10 15.95 -33.93 -44.05
C ASN A 10 14.61 -34.25 -43.36
N SER A 11 13.96 -33.26 -42.76
CA SER A 11 12.67 -33.41 -42.06
C SER A 11 11.50 -33.69 -43.02
N GLY A 12 11.65 -33.36 -44.32
CA GLY A 12 10.63 -33.63 -45.33
C GLY A 12 9.40 -32.72 -45.24
N VAL A 13 9.48 -31.61 -44.50
CA VAL A 13 8.38 -30.64 -44.26
C VAL A 13 8.10 -29.71 -45.45
N GLY A 14 8.57 -30.05 -46.66
CA GLY A 14 8.37 -29.25 -47.87
C GLY A 14 9.23 -27.98 -47.96
N VAL A 15 10.16 -27.77 -47.02
CA VAL A 15 11.08 -26.62 -46.98
C VAL A 15 12.53 -27.12 -47.00
N THR A 16 13.36 -26.48 -47.81
CA THR A 16 14.82 -26.64 -47.83
C THR A 16 15.46 -25.50 -47.07
N ALA A 17 16.51 -25.79 -46.30
CA ALA A 17 17.20 -24.78 -45.50
C ALA A 17 18.68 -24.71 -45.86
N THR A 18 19.19 -23.49 -45.99
CA THR A 18 20.60 -23.20 -46.30
C THR A 18 21.17 -22.27 -45.23
N ALA A 19 22.29 -22.68 -44.63
CA ALA A 19 23.00 -21.86 -43.66
C ALA A 19 24.14 -21.09 -44.36
N SER A 20 24.22 -19.79 -44.09
CA SER A 20 25.35 -18.93 -44.48
C SER A 20 26.43 -18.92 -43.39
N ASN A 21 27.68 -18.61 -43.78
CA ASN A 21 28.79 -18.35 -42.86
C ASN A 21 28.58 -17.10 -41.99
N SER A 22 27.63 -16.23 -42.36
CA SER A 22 27.23 -15.05 -41.58
C SER A 22 26.23 -15.37 -40.45
N GLY A 23 25.83 -16.63 -40.26
CA GLY A 23 24.86 -17.04 -39.25
C GLY A 23 23.39 -16.92 -39.68
N VAL A 24 23.12 -16.52 -40.92
CA VAL A 24 21.76 -16.47 -41.49
C VAL A 24 21.32 -17.86 -41.94
N LEU A 25 20.09 -18.24 -41.58
CA LEU A 25 19.41 -19.44 -42.09
C LEU A 25 18.34 -19.01 -43.10
N SER A 26 18.51 -19.40 -44.35
CA SER A 26 17.54 -19.15 -45.41
C SER A 26 16.66 -20.39 -45.56
N LEU A 27 15.34 -20.18 -45.60
CA LEU A 27 14.35 -21.24 -45.84
C LEU A 27 13.67 -20.98 -47.18
N ALA A 28 13.64 -21.98 -48.05
CA ALA A 28 13.00 -21.92 -49.36
C ALA A 28 12.10 -23.13 -49.55
N ALA A 29 10.95 -22.95 -50.18
CA ALA A 29 10.09 -24.07 -50.54
C ALA A 29 10.84 -25.05 -51.45
N THR A 30 10.60 -26.35 -51.27
CA THR A 30 11.31 -27.41 -52.03
C THR A 30 10.95 -27.37 -53.52
N SER A 31 9.78 -26.83 -53.87
CA SER A 31 9.36 -26.60 -55.25
C SER A 31 8.87 -25.17 -55.44
N ASN A 32 9.13 -24.61 -56.62
CA ASN A 32 8.78 -23.21 -56.96
C ASN A 32 7.26 -22.94 -57.04
N SER A 33 6.42 -23.97 -56.92
CA SER A 33 4.96 -23.87 -56.93
C SER A 33 4.33 -24.13 -55.57
N ALA A 34 5.13 -24.46 -54.55
CA ALA A 34 4.62 -24.68 -53.21
C ALA A 34 4.27 -23.34 -52.55
N THR A 35 3.00 -23.21 -52.15
CA THR A 35 2.51 -22.10 -51.34
C THR A 35 2.16 -22.63 -49.95
N GLY A 36 2.61 -21.93 -48.92
CA GLY A 36 2.42 -22.36 -47.53
C GLY A 36 2.99 -21.33 -46.56
N GLU A 37 2.49 -21.36 -45.34
CA GLU A 37 2.98 -20.51 -44.25
C GLU A 37 4.07 -21.25 -43.47
N ILE A 38 5.18 -20.57 -43.20
CA ILE A 38 6.19 -21.06 -42.27
C ILE A 38 5.88 -20.45 -40.91
N LYS A 39 5.44 -21.28 -39.97
CA LYS A 39 5.15 -20.88 -38.59
C LYS A 39 6.26 -21.35 -37.65
N LEU A 40 6.80 -20.43 -36.86
CA LEU A 40 7.60 -20.73 -35.67
C LEU A 40 6.73 -20.55 -34.43
N SER A 41 6.71 -21.54 -33.55
CA SER A 41 6.05 -21.48 -32.24
C SER A 41 6.99 -21.95 -31.14
N ASP A 42 6.61 -21.66 -29.89
CA ASP A 42 7.27 -22.18 -28.68
C ASP A 42 8.77 -21.86 -28.62
N ILE A 43 9.14 -20.69 -29.14
CA ILE A 43 10.49 -20.15 -29.05
C ILE A 43 10.77 -19.93 -27.56
N SER A 44 11.79 -20.61 -27.06
CA SER A 44 12.25 -20.54 -25.67
C SER A 44 13.77 -20.51 -25.63
N ILE A 45 14.30 -19.90 -24.57
CA ILE A 45 15.74 -19.73 -24.37
C ILE A 45 16.11 -20.38 -23.05
N GLU A 46 17.02 -21.34 -23.10
CA GLU A 46 17.46 -22.06 -21.91
C GLU A 46 18.08 -21.11 -20.88
N GLY A 47 17.68 -21.26 -19.62
CA GLY A 47 18.15 -20.43 -18.51
C GLY A 47 17.44 -19.09 -18.35
N TYR A 48 16.44 -18.77 -19.19
CA TYR A 48 15.63 -17.56 -19.07
C TYR A 48 14.21 -17.92 -18.62
N LEU A 49 13.84 -17.46 -17.43
CA LEU A 49 12.53 -17.74 -16.81
C LEU A 49 11.64 -16.49 -16.72
N LEU A 50 12.18 -15.31 -17.01
CA LEU A 50 11.52 -14.02 -16.87
C LEU A 50 11.75 -13.16 -18.11
N ALA A 51 10.77 -12.35 -18.47
CA ALA A 51 10.93 -11.33 -19.49
C ALA A 51 12.00 -10.32 -19.08
N GLN A 52 12.70 -9.81 -20.09
CA GLN A 52 13.78 -8.85 -19.91
C GLN A 52 13.43 -7.57 -20.63
N ARG A 53 13.63 -6.43 -19.96
CA ARG A 53 13.38 -5.10 -20.53
C ARG A 53 14.08 -4.89 -21.87
N ASP A 54 15.30 -5.42 -22.01
CA ASP A 54 16.05 -5.43 -23.26
C ASP A 54 16.46 -6.88 -23.58
N PRO A 55 15.76 -7.56 -24.50
CA PRO A 55 16.06 -8.94 -24.88
C PRO A 55 17.43 -9.03 -25.55
N LYS A 56 18.40 -9.69 -24.91
CA LYS A 56 19.74 -9.90 -25.50
C LYS A 56 19.76 -10.95 -26.61
N ASN A 57 18.83 -11.89 -26.53
CA ASN A 57 18.73 -13.03 -27.42
C ASN A 57 17.43 -12.92 -28.21
N TYR A 58 17.56 -12.84 -29.52
CA TYR A 58 16.45 -12.75 -30.47
C TYR A 58 16.89 -13.27 -31.83
N ILE A 59 15.92 -13.57 -32.68
CA ILE A 59 16.11 -13.92 -34.08
C ILE A 59 15.62 -12.74 -34.91
N ASP A 60 16.50 -12.16 -35.72
CA ASP A 60 16.09 -11.20 -36.75
C ASP A 60 15.52 -11.97 -37.94
N VAL A 61 14.29 -11.64 -38.31
CA VAL A 61 13.66 -12.12 -39.54
C VAL A 61 13.99 -11.13 -40.63
N LEU A 62 14.64 -11.61 -41.68
CA LEU A 62 15.05 -10.80 -42.83
C LEU A 62 13.98 -10.88 -43.93
N ALA A 63 13.84 -9.80 -44.70
CA ALA A 63 13.06 -9.80 -45.93
C ALA A 63 13.72 -10.71 -46.99
N ALA A 64 13.02 -10.91 -48.12
CA ALA A 64 13.54 -11.69 -49.24
C ALA A 64 14.85 -11.11 -49.83
N ASP A 65 15.16 -9.84 -49.58
CA ASP A 65 16.42 -9.20 -49.95
C ASP A 65 17.64 -9.68 -49.12
N GLY A 66 17.40 -10.38 -48.01
CA GLY A 66 18.43 -10.91 -47.13
C GLY A 66 19.15 -9.86 -46.27
N THR A 67 18.75 -8.59 -46.31
CA THR A 67 19.43 -7.48 -45.62
C THR A 67 18.52 -6.68 -44.71
N THR A 68 17.24 -6.58 -45.04
CA THR A 68 16.29 -5.76 -44.29
C THR A 68 15.64 -6.57 -43.18
N VAL A 69 15.77 -6.13 -41.92
CA VAL A 69 15.08 -6.77 -40.79
C VAL A 69 13.61 -6.37 -40.81
N VAL A 70 12.71 -7.35 -40.93
CA VAL A 70 11.25 -7.15 -40.97
C VAL A 70 10.57 -7.46 -39.64
N ALA A 71 11.16 -8.32 -38.82
CA ALA A 71 10.65 -8.64 -37.50
C ALA A 71 11.77 -9.12 -36.58
N LYS A 72 11.55 -9.01 -35.27
CA LYS A 72 12.39 -9.63 -34.24
C LYS A 72 11.56 -10.65 -33.47
N LEU A 73 11.98 -11.91 -33.48
CA LEU A 73 11.37 -12.97 -32.71
C LEU A 73 12.17 -13.14 -31.42
N SER A 74 11.49 -13.14 -30.29
CA SER A 74 12.09 -13.37 -28.97
C SER A 74 11.37 -14.51 -28.28
N ASP A 75 11.86 -14.90 -27.10
CA ASP A 75 11.21 -15.93 -26.27
C ASP A 75 9.71 -15.60 -26.05
N THR A 76 8.87 -16.63 -26.05
CA THR A 76 7.45 -16.53 -25.79
C THR A 76 7.15 -15.83 -24.46
N ILE A 77 8.02 -15.96 -23.45
CA ILE A 77 7.85 -15.28 -22.16
C ILE A 77 7.98 -13.74 -22.26
N GLN A 78 8.65 -13.22 -23.29
CA GLN A 78 8.78 -11.77 -23.55
C GLN A 78 7.47 -11.18 -24.09
N ALA A 79 6.55 -12.01 -24.59
CA ALA A 79 5.29 -11.54 -25.13
C ALA A 79 4.43 -10.90 -24.02
N LEU A 80 3.77 -9.79 -24.35
CA LEU A 80 2.91 -9.06 -23.41
C LEU A 80 1.81 -9.97 -22.81
N GLY A 81 1.27 -10.90 -23.59
CA GLY A 81 0.29 -11.88 -23.12
C GLY A 81 0.84 -12.80 -22.02
N ALA A 82 2.11 -13.20 -22.13
CA ALA A 82 2.77 -14.01 -21.09
C ALA A 82 3.03 -13.21 -19.80
N GLN A 83 3.12 -11.88 -19.90
CA GLN A 83 3.25 -10.97 -18.74
C GLN A 83 1.91 -10.61 -18.09
N GLY A 84 0.78 -10.95 -18.72
CA GLY A 84 -0.57 -10.59 -18.24
C GLY A 84 -0.86 -11.11 -16.83
N THR A 85 -0.49 -12.35 -16.53
CA THR A 85 -0.68 -12.96 -15.20
C THR A 85 0.10 -12.22 -14.10
N GLY A 86 1.31 -11.74 -14.41
CA GLY A 86 2.12 -10.93 -13.51
C GLY A 86 1.48 -9.57 -13.23
N LEU A 87 0.90 -8.94 -14.25
CA LEU A 87 0.18 -7.67 -14.11
C LEU A 87 -1.11 -7.83 -13.30
N GLU A 88 -1.87 -8.90 -13.53
CA GLU A 88 -3.08 -9.21 -12.75
C GLU A 88 -2.75 -9.43 -11.26
N ALA A 89 -1.69 -10.17 -10.96
CA ALA A 89 -1.21 -10.36 -9.60
C ALA A 89 -0.80 -9.03 -8.94
N LEU A 90 -0.10 -8.16 -9.67
CA LEU A 90 0.27 -6.83 -9.20
C LEU A 90 -0.98 -5.98 -8.89
N VAL A 91 -1.94 -5.92 -9.81
CA VAL A 91 -3.19 -5.16 -9.62
C VAL A 91 -3.95 -5.67 -8.39
N SER A 92 -4.05 -6.99 -8.23
CA SER A 92 -4.67 -7.60 -7.06
C SER A 92 -3.95 -7.21 -5.76
N SER A 93 -2.62 -7.25 -5.74
CA SER A 93 -1.81 -6.86 -4.57
C SER A 93 -1.97 -5.39 -4.17
N ILE A 94 -2.10 -4.50 -5.16
CA ILE A 94 -2.40 -3.08 -4.95
C ILE A 94 -3.80 -2.91 -4.36
N GLY A 95 -4.78 -3.67 -4.88
CA GLY A 95 -6.14 -3.71 -4.35
C GLY A 95 -6.18 -4.12 -2.88
N LEU A 96 -5.46 -5.19 -2.52
CA LEU A 96 -5.36 -5.66 -1.14
C LEU A 96 -4.69 -4.62 -0.21
N SER A 97 -3.61 -4.00 -0.69
CA SER A 97 -2.89 -2.95 0.04
C SER A 97 -3.78 -1.73 0.31
N ARG A 98 -4.54 -1.29 -0.71
CA ARG A 98 -5.49 -0.18 -0.59
C ARG A 98 -6.62 -0.51 0.38
N THR A 99 -7.17 -1.71 0.31
CA THR A 99 -8.22 -2.18 1.24
C THR A 99 -7.71 -2.20 2.68
N THR A 100 -6.49 -2.70 2.90
CA THR A 100 -5.86 -2.74 4.22
C THR A 100 -5.64 -1.33 4.78
N ALA A 101 -5.14 -0.41 3.95
CA ALA A 101 -4.97 0.99 4.34
C ALA A 101 -6.31 1.66 4.68
N GLY A 102 -7.35 1.42 3.88
CA GLY A 102 -8.71 1.92 4.14
C GLY A 102 -9.30 1.38 5.45
N ALA A 103 -9.14 0.09 5.73
CA ALA A 103 -9.60 -0.51 6.99
C ALA A 103 -8.87 0.10 8.21
N ARG A 104 -7.55 0.32 8.11
CA ARG A 104 -6.77 0.99 9.16
C ARG A 104 -7.21 2.44 9.37
N LEU A 105 -7.51 3.16 8.29
CA LEU A 105 -8.02 4.53 8.36
C LEU A 105 -9.38 4.59 9.07
N ASN A 106 -10.31 3.70 8.70
CA ASN A 106 -11.62 3.62 9.36
C ASN A 106 -11.49 3.30 10.86
N ASN A 107 -10.62 2.36 11.21
CA ASN A 107 -10.35 2.03 12.61
C ASN A 107 -9.73 3.22 13.36
N ALA A 108 -8.83 3.97 12.74
CA ALA A 108 -8.23 5.17 13.33
C ALA A 108 -9.27 6.27 13.55
N GLU A 109 -10.18 6.51 12.61
CA GLU A 109 -11.25 7.50 12.77
C GLU A 109 -12.23 7.10 13.88
N SER A 110 -12.60 5.82 13.97
CA SER A 110 -13.43 5.31 15.06
C SER A 110 -12.75 5.47 16.43
N GLN A 111 -11.45 5.18 16.52
CA GLN A 111 -10.68 5.39 17.76
C GLN A 111 -10.56 6.87 18.12
N LYS A 112 -10.36 7.75 17.14
CA LYS A 112 -10.33 9.19 17.34
C LYS A 112 -11.64 9.71 17.92
N GLU A 113 -12.78 9.26 17.40
CA GLU A 113 -14.10 9.65 17.93
C GLU A 113 -14.26 9.21 19.39
N VAL A 114 -13.88 7.98 19.72
CA VAL A 114 -13.89 7.48 21.11
C VAL A 114 -12.98 8.32 22.03
N LEU A 115 -11.79 8.70 21.55
CA LEU A 115 -10.85 9.53 22.32
C LEU A 115 -11.37 10.95 22.52
N VAL A 116 -12.02 11.54 21.52
CA VAL A 116 -12.66 12.87 21.64
C VAL A 116 -13.76 12.81 22.70
N GLN A 117 -14.64 11.81 22.64
CA GLN A 117 -15.70 11.65 23.62
C GLN A 117 -15.15 11.46 25.03
N ARG A 118 -14.11 10.64 25.18
CA ARG A 118 -13.44 10.43 26.47
C ARG A 118 -12.80 11.70 27.00
N SER A 119 -12.19 12.51 26.13
CA SER A 119 -11.60 13.81 26.49
C SER A 119 -12.67 14.77 27.03
N ILE A 120 -13.84 14.83 26.40
CA ILE A 120 -14.98 15.64 26.86
C ILE A 120 -15.47 15.16 28.24
N SER A 121 -15.68 13.86 28.42
CA SER A 121 -16.12 13.30 29.70
C SER A 121 -15.12 13.59 30.82
N ILE A 122 -13.82 13.41 30.58
CA ILE A 122 -12.76 13.70 31.56
C ILE A 122 -12.77 15.20 31.92
N LYS A 123 -12.87 16.10 30.93
CA LYS A 123 -12.95 17.54 31.19
C LYS A 123 -14.17 17.91 32.04
N SER A 124 -15.32 17.29 31.77
CA SER A 124 -16.53 17.49 32.58
C SER A 124 -16.35 17.00 34.02
N GLU A 125 -15.76 15.83 34.20
CA GLU A 125 -15.57 15.25 35.54
C GLU A 125 -14.54 16.03 36.36
N ILE A 126 -13.46 16.50 35.74
CA ILE A 126 -12.51 17.42 36.36
C ILE A 126 -13.21 18.73 36.76
N GLY A 127 -14.10 19.26 35.92
CA GLY A 127 -14.90 20.44 36.24
C GLY A 127 -15.73 20.25 37.51
N LYS A 128 -16.50 19.15 37.58
CA LYS A 128 -17.32 18.83 38.76
C LYS A 128 -16.49 18.66 40.03
N LEU A 129 -15.35 17.97 39.96
CA LEU A 129 -14.44 17.82 41.11
C LEU A 129 -13.93 19.18 41.59
N ARG A 130 -13.52 20.06 40.67
CA ARG A 130 -13.07 21.42 41.02
C ARG A 130 -14.17 22.25 41.65
N ASP A 131 -15.40 22.16 41.15
CA ASP A 131 -16.53 22.90 41.69
C ASP A 131 -16.91 22.40 43.10
N ALA A 132 -16.88 21.08 43.32
CA ALA A 132 -17.13 20.48 44.64
C ALA A 132 -16.09 20.90 45.70
N ASP A 133 -14.81 20.99 45.30
CA ASP A 133 -13.75 21.49 46.18
C ASP A 133 -13.97 22.97 46.54
N ILE A 134 -14.44 23.80 45.60
CA ILE A 134 -14.78 25.21 45.85
C ILE A 134 -15.98 25.34 46.79
N GLU A 135 -17.02 24.53 46.60
CA GLU A 135 -18.19 24.51 47.50
C GLU A 135 -17.81 24.14 48.94
N THR A 136 -16.91 23.17 49.10
CA THR A 136 -16.36 22.80 50.41
C THR A 136 -15.61 23.97 51.04
N LEU A 137 -14.75 24.64 50.28
CA LEU A 137 -13.98 25.80 50.76
C LEU A 137 -14.88 26.98 51.17
N ILE A 138 -15.96 27.24 50.42
CA ILE A 138 -16.98 28.25 50.77
C ILE A 138 -17.69 27.86 52.06
N THR A 139 -18.07 26.59 52.21
CA THR A 139 -18.74 26.09 53.41
C THR A 139 -17.86 26.25 54.66
N GLU A 140 -16.58 25.89 54.55
CA GLU A 140 -15.60 26.08 55.63
C GLU A 140 -15.44 27.56 55.99
N LEU A 141 -15.33 28.45 54.98
CA LEU A 141 -15.23 29.89 55.19
C LEU A 141 -16.48 30.44 55.90
N GLN A 142 -17.68 30.03 55.48
CA GLN A 142 -18.94 30.42 56.13
C GLN A 142 -18.98 29.98 57.59
N SER A 143 -18.56 28.75 57.90
CA SER A 143 -18.45 28.25 59.28
C SER A 143 -17.50 29.12 60.13
N ILE A 144 -16.33 29.47 59.59
CA ILE A 144 -15.36 30.34 60.27
C ILE A 144 -15.96 31.75 60.51
N LEU A 145 -16.68 32.31 59.54
CA LEU A 145 -17.35 33.61 59.69
C LEU A 145 -18.42 33.58 60.78
N VAL A 146 -19.27 32.55 60.80
CA VAL A 146 -20.30 32.37 61.85
C VAL A 146 -19.65 32.22 63.22
N THR A 147 -18.59 31.41 63.33
CA THR A 147 -17.87 31.21 64.59
C THR A 147 -17.21 32.50 65.07
N ARG A 148 -16.63 33.28 64.15
CA ARG A 148 -16.05 34.60 64.43
C ARG A 148 -17.10 35.59 64.91
N ASP A 149 -18.25 35.65 64.24
CA ASP A 149 -19.31 36.60 64.58
C ASP A 149 -19.98 36.23 65.92
N ALA A 150 -20.16 34.93 66.21
CA ALA A 150 -20.56 34.44 67.52
C ALA A 150 -19.55 34.83 68.61
N ALA A 151 -18.25 34.63 68.38
CA ALA A 151 -17.21 35.02 69.34
C ALA A 151 -17.22 36.53 69.62
N ARG A 152 -17.42 37.37 68.58
CA ARG A 152 -17.56 38.83 68.73
C ARG A 152 -18.82 39.21 69.51
N GLN A 153 -19.94 38.54 69.23
CA GLN A 153 -21.19 38.76 69.95
C GLN A 153 -21.03 38.39 71.43
N THR A 154 -20.50 37.20 71.74
CA THR A 154 -20.19 36.76 73.11
C THR A 154 -19.29 37.76 73.80
N TYR A 155 -18.20 38.20 73.15
CA TYR A 155 -17.30 39.22 73.69
C TYR A 155 -18.03 40.54 74.03
N SER A 156 -18.91 41.02 73.15
CA SER A 156 -19.73 42.21 73.38
C SER A 156 -20.71 42.04 74.56
N THR A 157 -21.41 40.90 74.64
CA THR A 157 -22.30 40.60 75.79
C THR A 157 -21.53 40.45 77.09
N VAL A 158 -20.39 39.76 77.10
CA VAL A 158 -19.54 39.61 78.30
C VAL A 158 -19.05 40.99 78.74
N ASN A 159 -18.51 41.80 77.83
CA ASN A 159 -18.02 43.14 78.15
C ASN A 159 -19.13 44.06 78.71
N ASN A 160 -20.36 43.97 78.19
CA ASN A 160 -21.50 44.71 78.74
C ASN A 160 -21.99 44.17 80.09
N GLN A 161 -22.04 42.85 80.29
CA GLN A 161 -22.42 42.26 81.59
C GLN A 161 -21.38 42.59 82.67
N THR A 162 -20.09 42.56 82.35
CA THR A 162 -19.02 42.80 83.34
C THR A 162 -18.93 44.26 83.81
N LEU A 163 -19.27 45.23 82.95
CA LEU A 163 -19.22 46.66 83.31
C LEU A 163 -20.50 47.14 84.02
N PHE A 164 -21.67 46.56 83.74
CA PHE A 164 -22.92 46.93 84.43
C PHE A 164 -23.17 46.14 85.72
N ASP A 165 -22.53 44.99 85.93
CA ASP A 165 -22.59 44.25 87.20
C ASP A 165 -21.65 44.84 88.27
N PHE A 166 -20.70 45.71 87.89
CA PHE A 166 -19.79 46.39 88.83
C PHE A 166 -20.35 47.72 89.39
N LEU A 167 -21.52 48.18 88.90
CA LEU A 167 -22.13 49.47 89.27
C LEU A 167 -23.46 49.34 90.02
N ARG A 168 -23.74 48.21 90.67
CA ARG A 168 -24.94 48.03 91.51
C ARG A 168 -24.63 48.02 93.00
#